data_AF-A0A964A4C1-F1
#
_entry.id   AF-A0A964A4C1-F1
#
_cell.length_a   1.000
_cell.length_b   1.000
_cell.length_c   1.000
_cell.angle_alpha   90.00
_cell.angle_beta   90.00
_cell.angle_gamma   90.00
#
_symmetry.space_group_name_H-M   'P 1'
#
loop_
_entity.id
_entity.type
_entity.pdbx_description
1 polymer ?
#
loop_
_entity_poly.entity_id
_entity_poly.type
_entity_poly.pdbx_seq_one_letter_code
_entity_poly.pdbx_strand_id
1 'polypeptide(L)' 'MTSPQHSKWEDLTLEDVRAMEAYKDYSDEEIESLLETIRVFAEIAYDVCALQKASTQPGEAGKIIPLHDNKNRKKAA' A
#
# COMPACT_ATOMS: atom_id res chain seq x y z
N MET A 1 31.63 10.85 -7.31
CA MET A 1 30.48 10.84 -6.38
C MET A 1 29.77 9.52 -6.59
N THR A 2 29.91 8.59 -5.65
CA THR A 2 29.28 7.26 -5.72
C THR A 2 27.88 7.38 -5.14
N SER A 3 26.86 7.12 -5.95
CA SER A 3 25.48 6.99 -5.48
C SER A 3 25.39 5.94 -4.37
N PRO A 4 24.59 6.16 -3.31
CA PRO A 4 24.40 5.17 -2.25
C PRO A 4 23.84 3.89 -2.87
N GLN A 5 24.50 2.75 -2.60
CA GLN A 5 24.00 1.43 -2.99
C GLN A 5 22.88 1.05 -2.02
N HIS A 6 21.65 1.46 -2.32
CA HIS A 6 20.48 0.95 -1.61
C HIS A 6 20.27 -0.52 -1.96
N SER A 7 20.15 -1.35 -0.93
CA SER A 7 19.65 -2.71 -1.08
C SER A 7 18.23 -2.65 -1.64
N LYS A 8 17.84 -3.63 -2.46
CA LYS A 8 16.51 -3.72 -3.12
C LYS A 8 15.32 -3.74 -2.16
N TRP A 9 15.57 -3.78 -0.85
CA TRP A 9 14.61 -3.96 0.23
C TRP A 9 14.67 -2.86 1.29
N GLU A 10 15.50 -1.84 1.10
CA GLU A 10 15.58 -0.71 2.01
C GLU A 10 14.57 0.36 1.63
N ASP A 11 13.93 0.95 2.63
CA ASP A 11 13.07 2.10 2.44
C ASP A 11 13.89 3.27 1.87
N LEU A 12 13.27 4.02 0.95
CA LEU A 12 13.86 5.25 0.43
C LEU A 12 13.90 6.31 1.52
N THR A 13 15.02 7.00 1.63
CA THR A 13 15.17 8.13 2.54
C THR A 13 14.90 9.46 1.81
N LEU A 14 14.70 10.53 2.59
CA LEU A 14 14.59 11.88 2.06
C LEU A 14 15.81 12.27 1.21
N GLU A 15 17.02 11.89 1.65
CA GLU A 15 18.26 12.20 0.93
C GLU A 15 18.31 11.50 -0.43
N ASP A 16 17.82 10.26 -0.51
CA ASP A 16 17.78 9.52 -1.77
C ASP A 16 16.86 10.19 -2.78
N VAL A 17 15.68 10.64 -2.34
CA VAL A 17 14.71 11.32 -3.22
C VAL A 17 15.22 12.70 -3.63
N ARG A 18 15.87 13.44 -2.72
CA ARG A 18 16.54 14.71 -3.03
C ARG A 18 17.65 14.56 -4.07
N ALA A 19 18.35 13.42 -4.07
CA ALA A 19 19.38 13.14 -5.06
C ALA A 19 18.80 12.84 -6.46
N MET A 20 17.47 12.67 -6.59
CA MET A 20 16.81 12.46 -7.87
C MET A 20 16.45 13.78 -8.53
N GLU A 21 16.96 14.01 -9.73
CA GLU A 21 16.72 15.24 -10.51
C GLU A 21 15.23 15.55 -10.72
N ALA A 22 14.38 14.51 -10.75
CA ALA A 22 12.94 14.64 -10.94
C ALA A 22 12.20 15.31 -9.75
N TYR A 23 12.81 15.35 -8.57
CA TYR A 23 12.19 15.85 -7.33
C TYR A 23 12.94 17.05 -6.73
N LYS A 24 13.87 17.65 -7.48
CA LYS A 24 14.71 18.77 -6.99
C LYS A 24 13.93 20.02 -6.58
N ASP A 25 12.74 20.21 -7.14
CA ASP A 25 11.90 21.38 -6.91
C ASP A 25 10.89 21.18 -5.77
N TYR A 26 10.87 19.99 -5.17
CA TYR A 26 9.97 19.64 -4.07
C TYR A 26 10.58 20.08 -2.73
N SER A 27 9.75 20.55 -1.81
CA SER A 27 10.16 20.79 -0.43
C SER A 27 10.36 19.49 0.34
N ASP A 28 11.02 19.57 1.49
CA ASP A 28 11.24 18.39 2.34
C ASP A 28 9.92 17.82 2.83
N GLU A 29 8.99 18.69 3.21
CA GLU A 29 7.66 18.29 3.66
C GLU A 29 6.87 17.59 2.54
N GLU A 30 7.02 18.02 1.28
CA GLU A 30 6.39 17.37 0.14
C GLU A 30 6.99 15.98 -0.14
N ILE A 31 8.31 15.84 -0.01
CA ILE A 31 9.02 14.56 -0.17
C ILE A 31 8.66 13.60 0.96
N GLU A 32 8.61 14.07 2.21
CA GLU A 32 8.20 13.26 3.37
C GLU A 32 6.75 12.77 3.20
N SER A 33 5.85 13.65 2.78
CA SER A 33 4.45 13.28 2.52
C SER A 33 4.32 12.24 1.39
N LEU A 34 5.14 12.37 0.34
CA LEU A 34 5.19 11.38 -0.75
C LEU A 34 5.68 10.01 -0.23
N LEU A 35 6.77 9.99 0.54
CA LEU A 35 7.33 8.76 1.11
C LEU A 35 6.33 8.07 2.04
N GLU A 36 5.65 8.83 2.90
CA GLU A 36 4.60 8.32 3.77
C GLU A 36 3.44 7.72 2.97
N THR A 37 3.00 8.40 1.91
CA THR A 37 1.93 7.91 1.03
C THR A 37 2.31 6.59 0.38
N ILE A 38 3.53 6.48 -0.16
CA ILE A 38 4.03 5.25 -0.80
C ILE A 38 4.05 4.11 0.21
N ARG A 39 4.53 4.37 1.43
CA ARG A 39 4.57 3.37 2.51
C ARG A 39 3.18 2.84 2.85
N VAL A 40 2.21 3.73 3.07
CA VAL A 40 0.82 3.32 3.38
C VAL A 40 0.23 2.50 2.23
N PHE A 41 0.45 2.90 0.99
CA PHE A 41 0.00 2.12 -0.17
C PHE A 41 0.67 0.74 -0.25
N ALA A 42 1.97 0.65 0.04
CA ALA A 42 2.69 -0.62 0.06
C ALA A 42 2.20 -1.54 1.18
N GLU A 43 1.92 -1.00 2.37
CA GLU A 43 1.33 -1.74 3.50
C GLU A 43 -0.06 -2.29 3.13
N ILE A 44 -0.93 -1.46 2.55
CA ILE A 44 -2.25 -1.91 2.06
C ILE A 44 -2.12 -3.00 1.00
N ALA A 45 -1.23 -2.81 0.01
CA ALA A 45 -1.01 -3.78 -1.05
C ALA A 45 -0.49 -5.11 -0.49
N TYR A 46 0.43 -5.05 0.47
CA TYR A 46 0.93 -6.23 1.18
C TYR A 46 -0.20 -6.95 1.93
N ASP A 47 -1.02 -6.23 2.69
CA ASP A 47 -2.13 -6.80 3.44
C ASP A 47 -3.15 -7.48 2.53
N VAL A 48 -3.54 -6.85 1.42
CA VAL A 48 -4.46 -7.45 0.45
C VAL A 48 -3.87 -8.72 -0.17
N CYS A 49 -2.58 -8.69 -0.55
CA CYS A 49 -1.91 -9.86 -1.11
C CYS A 49 -1.70 -10.98 -0.08
N ALA A 50 -1.40 -10.63 1.17
CA ALA A 50 -1.25 -11.58 2.27
C ALA A 50 -2.59 -12.23 2.63
N LEU A 51 -3.67 -11.45 2.65
CA LEU A 51 -5.05 -11.95 2.83
C LEU A 51 -5.48 -12.87 1.67
N GLN A 52 -5.07 -12.58 0.43
CA GLN A 52 -5.28 -13.50 -0.70
C GLN A 52 -4.51 -14.81 -0.53
N LYS A 53 -3.25 -14.78 -0.06
CA LYS A 53 -2.50 -16.02 0.22
C LYS A 53 -3.10 -16.84 1.36
N ALA A 54 -3.63 -16.18 2.39
CA ALA A 54 -4.30 -16.87 3.50
C ALA A 54 -5.66 -17.48 3.09
N SER A 55 -6.37 -16.87 2.13
CA SER A 55 -7.63 -17.37 1.58
C SER A 55 -7.45 -18.34 0.41
N THR A 56 -6.26 -18.40 -0.18
CA THR A 56 -5.87 -19.40 -1.18
C THR A 56 -5.14 -20.56 -0.50
N GLN A 57 -5.83 -21.25 0.42
CA GLN A 57 -5.51 -22.67 0.57
C GLN A 57 -5.88 -23.35 -0.75
N PRO A 58 -5.04 -24.26 -1.28
CA PRO A 58 -5.36 -24.99 -2.51
C PRO A 58 -6.62 -25.85 -2.25
N GLY A 59 -7.80 -25.33 -2.59
CA GLY A 59 -9.07 -26.02 -2.38
C GLY A 59 -10.33 -25.16 -2.27
N GLU A 60 -10.26 -23.88 -1.90
CA GLU A 60 -11.48 -23.06 -1.76
C GLU A 60 -11.61 -22.01 -2.87
N ALA A 61 -12.62 -22.20 -3.71
CA ALA A 61 -13.06 -21.20 -4.68
C ALA A 61 -13.43 -19.89 -3.96
N GLY A 62 -13.03 -18.76 -4.54
CA GLY A 62 -13.05 -17.43 -3.94
C GLY A 62 -14.32 -17.09 -3.15
N LYS A 63 -14.12 -16.61 -1.92
CA LYS A 63 -15.20 -16.16 -1.04
C LYS A 63 -15.77 -14.84 -1.56
N ILE A 64 -17.00 -14.86 -2.08
CA ILE A 64 -17.74 -13.65 -2.46
C ILE A 64 -17.99 -12.82 -1.19
N ILE A 65 -17.55 -11.55 -1.21
CA ILE A 65 -17.87 -10.57 -0.17
C ILE A 65 -19.14 -9.82 -0.60
N PRO A 66 -20.31 -10.06 0.01
CA PRO A 66 -21.52 -9.31 -0.34
C PRO A 66 -21.43 -7.87 0.18
N LEU A 67 -21.55 -6.90 -0.72
CA LEU A 67 -21.44 -5.46 -0.41
C LEU A 67 -22.74 -4.84 0.15
N HIS A 68 -23.84 -5.60 0.30
CA HIS A 68 -25.11 -5.06 0.81
C HIS A 68 -25.81 -6.04 1.76
N ASP A 69 -25.48 -5.96 3.04
CA ASP A 69 -26.32 -6.46 4.13
C ASP A 69 -27.44 -5.45 4.39
N ASN A 70 -28.51 -5.52 3.58
CA ASN A 70 -29.69 -4.68 3.77
C ASN A 70 -30.55 -5.27 4.92
N LYS A 71 -30.03 -5.17 6.16
CA LYS A 71 -30.62 -5.70 7.41
C LYS A 71 -31.85 -4.93 7.92
N ASN A 72 -32.55 -4.15 7.08
CA ASN A 72 -33.71 -3.36 7.50
C ASN A 72 -34.95 -3.54 6.61
N ARG A 73 -35.39 -4.79 6.40
CA ARG A 73 -36.81 -5.08 6.13
C ARG A 73 -37.35 -6.11 7.12
N LYS A 74 -37.53 -5.68 8.37
CA LYS A 74 -38.55 -6.30 9.23
C LYS A 74 -39.90 -6.07 8.53
N LYS A 75 -40.47 -7.14 7.97
CA LYS A 75 -41.87 -7.13 7.55
C LYS A 75 -42.72 -7.02 8.82
N ALA A 76 -43.56 -5.99 8.88
CA ALA A 76 -44.72 -5.99 9.74
C ALA A 76 -45.69 -7.07 9.22
N ALA A 77 -46.08 -7.97 10.10
CA ALA A 77 -47.25 -8.83 9.99
C ALA A 77 -47.84 -8.96 11.39
#